data_AF-A0A2T9K4N8-F1
#
_entry.id   AF-A0A2T9K4N8-F1
#
_cell.length_a   1.000
_cell.length_b   1.000
_cell.length_c   1.000
_cell.angle_alpha   90.00
_cell.angle_beta   90.00
_cell.angle_gamma   90.00
#
_symmetry.space_group_name_H-M   'P 1'
#
loop_
_entity.id
_entity.type
_entity.pdbx_description
1 polymer ?
#
loop_
_entity_poly.entity_id
_entity_poly.type
_entity_poly.pdbx_seq_one_letter_code
_entity_poly.pdbx_strand_id
1 'polypeptide(L)'
;MDAIRNYLLGRCRRLEYWITVGALIGCHLGLRFVTDNAVLVWLLIGAWFLLASRRFRDIGWPVWFCLAPIPVLLALIAAAFVIGVDLDRPGQTAILNTLPVAMIILWLGFWLTIGVWRSKPSTLPTPRDQAEVFG
;
A
#
# COMPACT_ATOMS: atom_id res chain seq x y z
N MET A 1 15.97 21.90 -2.48
CA MET A 1 14.57 21.46 -2.76
C MET A 1 14.51 20.33 -3.79
N ASP A 2 15.48 20.25 -4.71
CA ASP A 2 15.50 19.24 -5.77
C ASP A 2 15.63 17.81 -5.27
N ALA A 3 16.33 17.57 -4.15
CA ALA A 3 16.46 16.22 -3.57
C ALA A 3 15.11 15.63 -3.13
N ILE A 4 14.27 16.41 -2.46
CA ILE A 4 12.92 15.97 -2.03
C ILE A 4 12.04 15.76 -3.26
N ARG A 5 12.10 16.67 -4.22
CA ARG A 5 11.35 16.55 -5.48
C ARG A 5 11.77 15.29 -6.26
N ASN A 6 13.07 15.03 -6.38
CA ASN A 6 13.61 13.86 -7.06
C ASN A 6 13.30 12.57 -6.31
N TYR A 7 13.26 12.60 -4.98
CA TYR A 7 12.81 11.46 -4.19
C TYR A 7 11.31 11.18 -4.39
N LEU A 8 10.48 12.23 -4.33
CA LEU A 8 9.03 12.15 -4.48
C LEU A 8 8.65 11.71 -5.88
N LEU A 9 9.30 12.24 -6.93
CA LEU A 9 9.04 11.94 -8.34
C LEU A 9 9.85 10.74 -8.87
N GLY A 10 10.84 10.29 -8.11
CA GLY A 10 11.73 9.21 -8.49
C GLY A 10 11.05 7.85 -8.51
N ARG A 11 11.71 6.92 -9.22
CA ARG A 11 11.27 5.52 -9.34
C ARG A 11 11.37 4.81 -7.98
N CYS A 12 10.52 3.82 -7.76
CA CYS A 12 10.52 2.92 -6.62
C CYS A 12 10.99 1.54 -7.08
N ARG A 13 12.25 1.20 -6.76
CA ARG A 13 12.77 -0.12 -7.11
C ARG A 13 11.95 -1.20 -6.41
N ARG A 14 11.78 -2.36 -7.07
CA ARG A 14 10.95 -3.44 -6.51
C ARG A 14 11.47 -3.95 -5.16
N LEU A 15 12.78 -3.97 -4.96
CA LEU A 15 13.39 -4.32 -3.67
C LEU A 15 13.06 -3.28 -2.59
N GLU A 16 13.20 -1.98 -2.91
CA GLU A 16 12.84 -0.88 -1.99
C GLU A 16 11.36 -0.95 -1.60
N TYR A 17 10.50 -1.30 -2.54
CA TYR A 17 9.08 -1.52 -2.29
C TYR A 17 8.87 -2.61 -1.22
N TRP A 18 9.42 -3.80 -1.42
CA TRP A 18 9.21 -4.92 -0.48
C TRP A 18 9.82 -4.66 0.89
N ILE A 19 11.01 -4.04 0.96
CA ILE A 19 11.62 -3.64 2.24
C ILE A 19 10.71 -2.65 2.96
N THR A 20 10.18 -1.65 2.25
CA THR A 20 9.32 -0.63 2.85
C THR A 20 7.98 -1.22 3.29
N VAL A 21 7.39 -2.13 2.51
CA VAL A 21 6.18 -2.87 2.92
C VAL A 21 6.45 -3.66 4.19
N GLY A 22 7.56 -4.41 4.25
CA GLY A 22 7.96 -5.15 5.45
C GLY A 22 8.13 -4.25 6.67
N ALA A 23 8.76 -3.09 6.49
CA ALA A 23 8.92 -2.09 7.55
C ALA A 23 7.56 -1.53 8.01
N LEU A 24 6.66 -1.18 7.08
CA LEU A 24 5.31 -0.69 7.41
C LEU A 24 4.51 -1.73 8.18
N ILE A 25 4.58 -3.01 7.80
CA ILE A 25 3.94 -4.12 8.54
C ILE A 25 4.54 -4.22 9.94
N GLY A 26 5.87 -4.23 10.07
CA GLY A 26 6.55 -4.29 11.35
C GLY A 26 6.18 -3.13 12.27
N CYS A 27 6.16 -1.91 11.75
CA CYS A 27 5.71 -0.74 12.51
C CYS A 27 4.24 -0.84 12.92
N HIS A 28 3.37 -1.31 12.03
CA HIS A 28 1.94 -1.48 12.33
C HIS A 28 1.70 -2.52 13.43
N LEU A 29 2.46 -3.62 13.43
CA LEU A 29 2.43 -4.59 14.54
C LEU A 29 2.97 -3.98 15.84
N GLY A 30 4.04 -3.18 15.73
CA GLY A 30 4.65 -2.45 16.85
C GLY A 30 3.72 -1.45 17.53
N LEU A 31 2.76 -0.87 16.80
CA LEU A 31 1.79 0.09 17.36
C LEU A 31 0.98 -0.48 18.53
N ARG A 32 0.80 -1.80 18.59
CA ARG A 32 0.07 -2.47 19.70
C ARG A 32 0.74 -2.28 21.05
N PHE A 33 2.03 -1.95 21.08
CA PHE A 33 2.82 -1.76 22.30
C PHE A 33 2.96 -0.29 22.70
N VAL A 34 2.36 0.64 21.94
CA VAL A 34 2.49 2.08 22.16
C VAL A 34 1.11 2.66 22.49
N THR A 35 0.97 3.23 23.69
CA THR A 35 -0.21 4.03 24.08
C THR A 35 -0.20 5.39 23.38
N ASP A 36 -1.37 5.95 23.07
CA ASP A 36 -1.52 7.25 22.39
C ASP A 36 -0.80 7.36 21.04
N ASN A 37 -0.95 6.32 20.22
CA ASN A 37 -0.24 6.16 18.95
C ASN A 37 -0.90 6.86 17.74
N ALA A 38 -1.87 7.76 17.96
CA ALA A 38 -2.67 8.36 16.89
C ALA A 38 -1.81 9.05 15.82
N VAL A 39 -0.78 9.81 16.23
CA VAL A 39 0.15 10.48 15.32
C VAL A 39 0.94 9.46 14.50
N LEU A 40 1.39 8.37 15.13
CA LEU A 40 2.14 7.29 14.46
C LEU A 40 1.26 6.57 13.41
N VAL A 41 -0.02 6.37 13.71
CA VAL A 41 -0.98 5.81 12.75
C VAL A 41 -1.09 6.71 11.51
N TRP A 42 -1.25 8.02 11.70
CA TRP A 42 -1.30 8.97 10.57
C TRP A 42 0.00 9.02 9.77
N LEU A 43 1.16 8.93 10.44
CA LEU A 43 2.45 8.85 9.77
C LEU A 43 2.59 7.58 8.93
N LEU A 44 2.12 6.43 9.42
CA LEU A 44 2.13 5.18 8.65
C LEU A 44 1.19 5.24 7.44
N ILE A 45 0.02 5.86 7.60
CA ILE A 45 -0.91 6.10 6.49
C ILE A 45 -0.26 7.01 5.43
N GLY A 46 0.40 8.09 5.86
CA GLY A 46 1.14 8.98 4.97
C GLY A 46 2.29 8.26 4.24
N ALA A 47 3.08 7.47 4.98
CA ALA A 47 4.16 6.67 4.41
C ALA A 47 3.66 5.64 3.39
N TRP A 48 2.50 5.03 3.64
CA TRP A 48 1.81 4.18 2.68
C TRP A 48 1.45 4.93 1.40
N PHE A 49 0.80 6.09 1.49
CA PHE A 49 0.43 6.87 0.30
C PHE A 49 1.65 7.28 -0.52
N LEU A 50 2.72 7.67 0.15
CA LEU A 50 3.99 7.98 -0.52
C LEU A 50 4.55 6.75 -1.25
N LEU A 51 4.62 5.60 -0.60
CA LEU A 51 5.10 4.36 -1.21
C LEU A 51 4.24 3.91 -2.40
N ALA A 52 2.92 3.83 -2.18
CA ALA A 52 1.97 3.40 -3.19
C ALA A 52 1.98 4.33 -4.40
N SER A 53 2.00 5.64 -4.19
CA SER A 53 2.04 6.63 -5.28
C SER A 53 3.28 6.47 -6.16
N ARG A 54 4.46 6.24 -5.55
CA ARG A 54 5.70 5.98 -6.28
C ARG A 54 5.62 4.68 -7.06
N ARG A 55 5.07 3.63 -6.44
CA ARG A 55 4.90 2.32 -7.09
C ARG A 55 3.94 2.37 -8.28
N PHE A 56 2.81 3.08 -8.16
CA PHE A 56 1.88 3.27 -9.26
C PHE A 56 2.49 4.05 -10.42
N ARG A 57 3.28 5.10 -10.15
CA ARG A 57 4.04 5.82 -11.20
C ARG A 57 4.99 4.91 -11.95
N ASP A 58 5.67 4.02 -11.23
CA ASP A 58 6.59 3.07 -11.82
C ASP A 58 5.93 1.98 -12.66
N ILE A 59 4.77 1.49 -12.21
CA ILE A 59 3.91 0.61 -13.00
C ILE A 59 3.32 1.36 -14.20
N GLY A 60 3.15 2.67 -14.05
CA GLY A 60 2.53 3.53 -15.05
C GLY A 60 1.02 3.60 -14.98
N TRP A 61 0.45 3.20 -13.86
CA TRP A 61 -0.97 3.34 -13.58
C TRP A 61 -1.24 4.72 -12.96
N PRO A 62 -2.50 5.18 -13.00
CA PRO A 62 -2.88 6.43 -12.35
C PRO A 62 -2.59 6.40 -10.84
N VAL A 63 -1.98 7.48 -10.33
CA VAL A 63 -1.51 7.55 -8.94
C VAL A 63 -2.65 7.44 -7.93
N TRP A 64 -3.82 7.97 -8.28
CA TRP A 64 -5.00 7.96 -7.42
C TRP A 64 -5.49 6.54 -7.07
N PHE A 65 -5.07 5.50 -7.81
CA PHE A 65 -5.34 4.11 -7.42
C PHE A 65 -4.71 3.72 -6.07
N CYS A 66 -3.80 4.52 -5.50
CA CYS A 66 -3.36 4.34 -4.12
C CYS A 66 -4.50 4.48 -3.09
N LEU A 67 -5.59 5.15 -3.47
CA LEU A 67 -6.79 5.31 -2.67
C LEU A 67 -7.77 4.13 -2.84
N ALA A 68 -7.59 3.26 -3.85
CA ALA A 68 -8.55 2.20 -4.18
C ALA A 68 -8.91 1.24 -3.03
N PRO A 69 -8.00 0.92 -2.07
CA PRO A 69 -8.39 0.13 -0.90
C PRO A 69 -9.47 0.79 -0.04
N ILE A 70 -9.54 2.13 -0.01
CA ILE A 70 -10.47 2.89 0.85
C ILE A 70 -11.94 2.69 0.46
N PRO A 71 -12.39 2.96 -0.78
CA PRO A 71 -13.78 2.74 -1.15
C PRO A 71 -14.16 1.25 -1.07
N VAL A 72 -13.23 0.33 -1.34
CA VAL A 72 -13.48 -1.11 -1.18
C VAL A 72 -13.69 -1.49 0.29
N LEU A 73 -12.89 -0.89 1.19
CA LEU A 73 -13.07 -1.05 2.63
C LEU A 73 -14.44 -0.54 3.09
N LEU A 74 -14.83 0.65 2.64
CA LEU A 74 -16.13 1.24 2.96
C LEU A 74 -17.28 0.39 2.44
N ALA A 75 -17.15 -0.15 1.22
CA ALA A 75 -18.13 -1.07 0.65
C ALA A 75 -18.25 -2.37 1.45
N LEU A 76 -17.12 -2.95 1.91
CA LEU A 76 -17.12 -4.13 2.78
C LEU A 76 -17.80 -3.86 4.13
N ILE A 77 -17.51 -2.72 4.74
CA ILE A 77 -18.14 -2.31 6.00
C ILE A 77 -19.65 -2.13 5.79
N ALA A 78 -20.06 -1.40 4.75
CA ALA A 78 -21.46 -1.21 4.42
C ALA A 78 -22.19 -2.53 4.16
N ALA A 79 -21.57 -3.45 3.40
CA ALA A 79 -22.12 -4.77 3.15
C ALA A 79 -22.28 -5.60 4.43
N ALA A 80 -21.29 -5.55 5.34
CA ALA A 80 -21.36 -6.22 6.64
C ALA A 80 -22.52 -5.68 7.49
N PHE A 81 -22.76 -4.37 7.47
CA PHE A 81 -23.91 -3.78 8.15
C PHE A 81 -25.24 -4.20 7.52
N VAL A 82 -25.38 -4.11 6.20
CA VAL A 82 -26.61 -4.47 5.49
C VAL A 82 -26.99 -5.93 5.73
N ILE A 83 -26.03 -6.86 5.57
CA ILE A 83 -26.27 -8.29 5.81
C ILE A 83 -26.54 -8.56 7.30
N GLY A 84 -25.85 -7.83 8.19
CA GLY A 84 -25.99 -7.97 9.62
C GLY A 84 -27.38 -7.63 10.16
N VAL A 85 -28.15 -6.74 9.51
CA VAL A 85 -29.49 -6.35 9.96
C VAL A 85 -30.45 -7.55 10.01
N ASP A 86 -30.33 -8.48 9.07
CA ASP A 86 -31.23 -9.61 8.92
C ASP A 86 -30.76 -10.88 9.66
N LEU A 87 -29.63 -10.82 10.35
CA LEU A 87 -29.04 -11.96 11.05
C LEU A 87 -29.37 -11.97 12.54
N ASP A 88 -29.44 -13.18 13.10
CA ASP A 88 -29.48 -13.36 14.55
C ASP A 88 -28.14 -12.98 15.21
N ARG A 89 -28.14 -12.85 16.54
CA ARG A 89 -26.93 -12.48 17.31
C ARG A 89 -25.69 -13.30 16.94
N PRO A 90 -25.71 -14.64 16.84
CA PRO A 90 -24.52 -15.39 16.45
C PRO A 90 -24.08 -15.09 15.01
N GLY A 91 -25.01 -14.91 14.06
CA GLY A 91 -24.69 -14.48 12.69
C GLY A 91 -24.02 -13.10 12.63
N GLN A 92 -24.54 -12.11 13.36
CA GLN A 92 -23.91 -10.78 13.47
C GLN A 92 -22.49 -10.86 14.05
N THR A 93 -22.32 -11.65 15.12
CA THR A 93 -21.01 -11.80 15.78
C THR A 93 -19.99 -12.45 14.83
N ALA A 94 -20.42 -13.43 14.03
CA ALA A 94 -19.58 -14.08 13.03
C ALA A 94 -19.11 -13.10 11.94
N ILE A 95 -19.99 -12.24 11.43
CA ILE A 95 -19.62 -11.21 10.45
C ILE A 95 -18.62 -10.21 11.03
N LEU A 96 -18.87 -9.70 12.24
CA LEU A 96 -17.98 -8.72 12.88
C LEU A 96 -16.59 -9.31 13.16
N ASN A 97 -16.50 -10.60 13.48
CA ASN A 97 -15.23 -11.28 13.71
C ASN A 97 -14.47 -11.60 12.40
N THR A 98 -15.16 -11.78 11.28
CA THR A 98 -14.55 -12.08 9.98
C THR A 98 -14.14 -10.82 9.21
N LEU A 99 -14.81 -9.69 9.45
CA LEU A 99 -14.53 -8.42 8.78
C LEU A 99 -13.06 -7.98 8.89
N PRO A 100 -12.39 -8.01 10.07
CA PRO A 100 -10.96 -7.67 10.18
C PRO A 100 -10.07 -8.57 9.32
N VAL A 101 -10.39 -9.87 9.21
CA VAL A 101 -9.64 -10.82 8.38
C VAL A 101 -9.80 -10.48 6.90
N ALA A 102 -11.02 -10.18 6.45
CA ALA A 102 -11.28 -9.74 5.09
C ALA A 102 -10.54 -8.44 4.74
N MET A 103 -10.48 -7.49 5.68
CA MET A 103 -9.72 -6.25 5.51
C MET A 103 -8.21 -6.54 5.35
N ILE A 104 -7.64 -7.42 6.18
CA ILE A 104 -6.23 -7.83 6.06
C ILE A 104 -5.97 -8.48 4.70
N ILE A 105 -6.83 -9.41 4.26
CA ILE A 105 -6.69 -10.09 2.97
C ILE A 105 -6.74 -9.08 1.82
N LEU A 106 -7.68 -8.12 1.86
CA LEU A 106 -7.79 -7.05 0.87
C LEU A 106 -6.48 -6.25 0.78
N TRP A 107 -5.97 -5.81 1.92
CA TRP A 107 -4.74 -5.01 1.99
C TRP A 107 -3.51 -5.79 1.51
N LEU A 108 -3.37 -7.05 1.92
CA LEU A 108 -2.31 -7.93 1.45
C LEU A 108 -2.41 -8.18 -0.05
N GLY A 109 -3.61 -8.50 -0.56
CA GLY A 109 -3.85 -8.70 -1.98
C GLY A 109 -3.49 -7.45 -2.80
N PHE A 110 -3.83 -6.27 -2.28
CA PHE A 110 -3.45 -5.00 -2.91
C PHE A 110 -1.93 -4.81 -2.95
N TRP A 111 -1.24 -5.01 -1.82
CA TRP A 111 0.23 -4.92 -1.74
C TRP A 111 0.93 -5.91 -2.66
N LEU A 112 0.42 -7.14 -2.73
CA LEU A 112 0.96 -8.18 -3.61
C LEU A 112 0.74 -7.80 -5.08
N THR A 113 -0.45 -7.32 -5.43
CA THR A 113 -0.80 -6.95 -6.82
C THR A 113 0.16 -5.88 -7.34
N ILE A 114 0.32 -4.76 -6.62
CA ILE A 114 1.21 -3.68 -7.07
C ILE A 114 2.69 -4.05 -6.90
N GLY A 115 3.03 -4.86 -5.90
CA GLY A 115 4.41 -5.31 -5.66
C GLY A 115 4.93 -6.26 -6.73
N VAL A 116 4.05 -7.12 -7.25
CA VAL A 116 4.39 -8.11 -8.27
C VAL A 116 4.31 -7.55 -9.70
N TRP A 117 3.50 -6.52 -9.91
CA TRP A 117 3.30 -5.92 -11.23
C TRP A 117 4.62 -5.48 -11.89
N ARG A 118 4.72 -5.66 -13.21
CA ARG A 118 5.94 -5.27 -13.95
C ARG A 118 6.06 -3.74 -13.98
N SER A 119 7.23 -3.22 -13.62
CA SER A 119 7.54 -1.79 -13.80
C SER A 119 7.66 -1.45 -15.29
N LYS A 120 7.36 -0.22 -15.66
CA LYS A 120 7.68 0.32 -16.99
C LYS A 120 9.18 0.19 -17.28
N PRO A 121 9.61 -0.10 -18.52
CA PRO A 121 11.02 -0.11 -18.89
C PRO A 121 11.71 1.19 -18.46
N SER A 122 12.95 1.10 -18.00
CA SER A 122 13.76 2.29 -17.74
C SER A 122 14.26 2.86 -19.06
N THR A 123 14.06 4.15 -19.28
CA THR A 123 14.67 4.90 -20.40
C THR A 123 16.05 5.45 -20.02
N LEU A 124 16.49 5.27 -18.77
CA LEU A 124 17.83 5.67 -18.35
C LEU A 124 18.86 4.72 -18.97
N PRO A 125 19.94 5.24 -19.58
CA PRO A 125 21.02 4.43 -20.13
C PRO A 125 21.53 3.47 -19.07
N THR A 126 21.69 2.20 -19.43
CA THR A 126 22.34 1.26 -18.53
C THR A 126 23.83 1.62 -18.41
N PRO A 127 24.53 1.20 -17.34
CA PRO A 127 25.98 1.41 -17.24
C PRO A 127 26.77 0.83 -18.42
N ARG A 128 26.22 -0.19 -19.10
CA ARG A 128 26.74 -0.71 -20.36
C ARG A 128 26.63 0.30 -21.50
N ASP A 129 25.48 0.95 -21.64
CA ASP A 129 25.25 1.96 -22.68
C ASP A 129 26.11 3.23 -22.45
N GLN A 130 26.49 3.52 -21.20
CA GLN A 130 27.40 4.63 -20.89
C GLN A 130 28.87 4.29 -21.15
N ALA A 131 29.25 3.02 -21.05
CA ALA A 131 30.61 2.58 -21.33
C ALA A 131 30.96 2.66 -22.83
N GLU A 132 29.98 2.52 -23.71
CA GLU A 132 30.17 2.64 -25.17
C GLU A 132 30.41 4.07 -25.66
N VAL A 133 30.15 5.10 -24.84
CA VAL A 133 30.37 6.51 -25.21
C VAL A 133 31.84 6.94 -25.02
N PHE A 134 32.63 6.15 -24.30
CA PHE A 134 34.05 6.41 -24.03
C PHE A 134 35.00 5.42 -24.73
N GLY A 135 34.47 4.55 -25.61
CA GLY A 135 35.22 3.59 -26.41
C GLY A 135 35.53 4.10 -27.82
#